data_AF-A0A954GW48-F1
#
_entry.id   AF-A0A954GW48-F1
#
_cell.length_a   1.000
_cell.length_b   1.000
_cell.length_c   1.000
_cell.angle_alpha   90.00
_cell.angle_beta   90.00
_cell.angle_gamma   90.00
#
_symmetry.space_group_name_H-M   'P 1'
#
loop_
_entity.id
_entity.type
_entity.pdbx_description
1 polymer ?
#
loop_
_entity_poly.entity_id
_entity_poly.type
_entity_poly.pdbx_seq_one_letter_code
_entity_poly.pdbx_strand_id
1 'polypeptide(L)'
;MNSDNLPPTEVPQGELQPAGAPTWSPERVVVLLVVATVVVTAGYLLRDDLTLEALAAREVQFRQFQTNHPVAVYLVGFCIYVAVTGASLPGATPMTLVFAWLFGFWRALLLVSFASTAGASIAFLTSRYLLRSAVEARFGKQVKSFNELIEREGGFYLFTLRLIPLVPFFVINLVMGLTSIPLWQFWVVSQIGMLPGTAVYVYAGASVPDLGTLAERGVSGIITPQLLVAFILLGLFPLLIKQLSNSALFQRASLPNSDAENSEST
;
A
#
# COMPACT_ATOMS: atom_id res chain seq x y z
N MET A 1 18.80 -16.48 -65.50
CA MET A 1 17.44 -17.08 -65.42
C MET A 1 17.63 -18.57 -65.61
N ASN A 2 17.35 -19.47 -64.67
CA ASN A 2 16.28 -19.46 -63.68
C ASN A 2 16.78 -19.81 -62.27
N SER A 3 16.42 -18.94 -61.34
CA SER A 3 16.50 -19.09 -59.89
C SER A 3 15.07 -19.28 -59.36
N ASP A 4 14.41 -20.40 -59.61
CA ASP A 4 13.03 -20.62 -59.14
C ASP A 4 12.76 -22.11 -58.94
N ASN A 5 13.22 -22.66 -57.82
CA ASN A 5 12.69 -23.90 -57.26
C ASN A 5 13.14 -24.10 -55.81
N LEU A 6 12.66 -23.22 -54.93
CA LEU A 6 12.56 -23.54 -53.50
C LEU A 6 11.08 -23.82 -53.18
N PRO A 7 10.76 -24.92 -52.49
CA PRO A 7 9.40 -25.19 -52.06
C PRO A 7 8.95 -24.11 -51.06
N PRO A 8 7.66 -23.70 -51.08
CA PRO A 8 7.16 -22.70 -50.16
C PRO A 8 7.30 -23.19 -48.72
N THR A 9 8.02 -22.43 -47.90
CA THR A 9 8.03 -22.60 -46.43
C THR A 9 6.64 -22.26 -45.90
N GLU A 10 5.84 -23.28 -45.60
CA GLU A 10 4.62 -23.10 -44.82
C GLU A 10 5.00 -22.65 -43.41
N VAL A 11 4.83 -21.36 -43.15
CA VAL A 11 4.89 -20.82 -41.79
C VAL A 11 3.67 -21.39 -41.04
N PRO A 12 3.84 -22.07 -39.90
CA PRO A 12 2.70 -22.54 -39.12
C PRO A 12 1.87 -21.32 -38.71
N GLN A 13 0.69 -21.18 -39.28
CA GLN A 13 -0.29 -20.20 -38.83
C GLN A 13 -0.85 -20.72 -37.50
N GLY A 14 -0.14 -20.43 -36.41
CA GLY A 14 -0.73 -20.52 -35.08
C GLY A 14 -1.89 -19.55 -35.05
N GLU A 15 -3.12 -20.07 -35.14
CA GLU A 15 -4.33 -19.30 -34.87
C GLU A 15 -4.14 -18.61 -33.51
N LEU A 16 -4.01 -17.28 -33.54
CA LEU A 16 -4.08 -16.48 -32.33
C LEU A 16 -5.48 -16.67 -31.75
N GLN A 17 -5.60 -17.62 -30.83
CA GLN A 17 -6.82 -17.80 -30.05
C GLN A 17 -7.14 -16.45 -29.40
N PRO A 18 -8.32 -15.85 -29.68
CA PRO A 18 -8.69 -14.60 -29.05
C PRO A 18 -8.67 -14.81 -27.54
N ALA A 19 -7.95 -13.94 -26.81
CA ALA A 19 -7.91 -13.97 -25.36
C ALA A 19 -9.35 -14.03 -24.84
N GLY A 20 -9.71 -15.14 -24.19
CA GLY A 20 -11.07 -15.39 -23.72
C GLY A 20 -11.56 -14.21 -22.88
N ALA A 21 -12.75 -13.70 -23.21
CA ALA A 21 -13.36 -12.61 -22.47
C ALA A 21 -13.40 -12.95 -20.96
N PRO A 22 -13.14 -12.00 -20.05
CA PRO A 22 -13.16 -12.27 -18.63
C PRO A 22 -14.54 -12.82 -18.24
N THR A 23 -14.59 -14.09 -17.83
CA THR A 23 -15.81 -14.74 -17.37
C THR A 23 -16.05 -14.33 -15.92
N TRP A 24 -16.98 -13.40 -15.72
CA TRP A 24 -17.36 -12.97 -14.38
C TRP A 24 -18.18 -14.09 -13.74
N SER A 25 -17.68 -14.69 -12.66
CA SER A 25 -18.49 -15.66 -11.91
C SER A 25 -19.73 -14.95 -11.34
N PRO A 26 -20.91 -15.59 -11.33
CA PRO A 26 -22.17 -14.97 -10.90
C PRO A 26 -22.08 -14.40 -9.47
N GLU A 27 -21.29 -15.04 -8.60
CA GLU A 27 -21.01 -14.57 -7.24
C GLU A 27 -20.31 -13.20 -7.21
N ARG A 28 -19.36 -12.95 -8.12
CA ARG A 28 -18.67 -11.65 -8.19
C ARG A 28 -19.58 -10.55 -8.69
N VAL A 29 -20.47 -10.88 -9.62
CA VAL A 29 -21.50 -9.95 -10.12
C VAL A 29 -22.46 -9.58 -8.99
N VAL A 30 -22.90 -10.56 -8.20
CA VAL A 30 -23.77 -10.33 -7.04
C VAL A 30 -23.06 -9.46 -5.99
N VAL A 31 -21.81 -9.75 -5.64
CA VAL A 31 -21.05 -8.92 -4.68
C VAL A 31 -20.89 -7.49 -5.19
N LEU A 32 -20.55 -7.30 -6.47
CA LEU A 32 -20.41 -5.96 -7.05
C LEU A 32 -21.73 -5.21 -7.09
N LEU A 33 -22.84 -5.89 -7.41
CA LEU A 33 -24.17 -5.29 -7.38
C LEU A 33 -24.56 -4.90 -5.95
N VAL A 34 -24.32 -5.75 -4.95
CA VAL A 34 -24.60 -5.43 -3.55
C VAL A 34 -23.76 -4.22 -3.11
N VAL A 35 -22.46 -4.19 -3.40
CA VAL A 35 -21.58 -3.04 -3.10
C VAL A 35 -22.08 -1.78 -3.81
N ALA A 36 -22.41 -1.86 -5.10
CA ALA A 36 -22.92 -0.73 -5.86
C ALA A 36 -24.25 -0.22 -5.29
N THR A 37 -25.17 -1.11 -4.94
CA THR A 37 -26.45 -0.76 -4.31
C THR A 37 -26.23 -0.12 -2.95
N VAL A 38 -25.33 -0.64 -2.11
CA VAL A 38 -25.00 -0.02 -0.81
C VAL A 38 -24.41 1.37 -1.01
N VAL A 39 -23.48 1.54 -1.94
CA VAL A 39 -22.84 2.84 -2.23
C VAL A 39 -23.86 3.85 -2.77
N VAL A 40 -24.71 3.44 -3.72
CA VAL A 40 -25.75 4.32 -4.31
C VAL A 40 -26.81 4.66 -3.27
N THR A 41 -27.25 3.69 -2.47
CA THR A 41 -28.25 3.91 -1.42
C THR A 41 -27.69 4.81 -0.33
N ALA A 42 -26.45 4.59 0.11
CA ALA A 42 -25.77 5.47 1.05
C ALA A 42 -25.63 6.89 0.47
N GLY A 43 -25.22 7.02 -0.80
CA GLY A 43 -25.12 8.32 -1.47
C GLY A 43 -26.45 9.05 -1.64
N TYR A 44 -27.55 8.31 -1.83
CA TYR A 44 -28.90 8.88 -1.91
C TYR A 44 -29.44 9.28 -0.53
N LEU A 45 -29.26 8.43 0.49
CA LEU A 45 -29.71 8.68 1.86
C LEU A 45 -28.92 9.80 2.54
N LEU A 46 -27.63 9.95 2.20
CA LEU A 46 -26.76 10.98 2.74
C LEU A 46 -26.69 12.22 1.84
N ARG A 47 -27.55 12.33 0.82
CA ARG A 47 -27.44 13.37 -0.23
C ARG A 47 -27.40 14.79 0.34
N ASP A 48 -28.26 15.08 1.32
CA ASP A 48 -28.35 16.41 1.94
C ASP A 48 -27.18 16.67 2.92
N ASP A 49 -26.65 15.59 3.50
CA ASP A 49 -25.49 15.59 4.42
C ASP A 49 -24.14 15.62 3.69
N LEU A 50 -24.11 15.29 2.40
CA LEU A 50 -22.92 15.28 1.53
C LEU A 50 -22.72 16.61 0.77
N THR A 51 -23.55 17.62 1.06
CA THR A 51 -23.30 18.97 0.54
C THR A 51 -22.00 19.53 1.11
N LEU A 52 -21.25 20.30 0.31
CA LEU A 52 -19.94 20.83 0.72
C LEU A 52 -20.04 21.68 1.98
N GLU A 53 -21.13 22.44 2.11
CA GLU A 53 -21.44 23.26 3.29
C GLU A 53 -21.69 22.41 4.54
N ALA A 54 -22.47 21.33 4.43
CA ALA A 54 -22.71 20.42 5.55
C ALA A 54 -21.42 19.68 5.97
N LEU A 55 -20.61 19.25 5.01
CA LEU A 55 -19.32 18.60 5.27
C LEU A 55 -18.33 19.58 5.93
N ALA A 56 -18.28 20.84 5.47
CA ALA A 56 -17.46 21.88 6.08
C ALA A 56 -17.90 22.17 7.53
N ALA A 57 -19.21 22.27 7.78
CA ALA A 57 -19.73 22.44 9.13
C ALA A 57 -19.39 21.24 10.05
N ARG A 58 -19.51 20.01 9.55
CA ARG A 58 -19.12 18.78 10.29
C ARG A 58 -17.62 18.73 10.54
N GLU A 59 -16.80 19.18 9.60
CA GLU A 59 -15.35 19.29 9.79
C GLU A 59 -15.03 20.25 10.95
N VAL A 60 -15.66 21.44 10.99
CA VAL A 60 -15.46 22.40 12.08
C VAL A 60 -15.85 21.79 13.43
N GLN A 61 -17.01 21.12 13.50
CA GLN A 61 -17.45 20.43 14.73
C GLN A 61 -16.48 19.32 15.14
N PHE A 62 -15.99 18.52 14.19
CA PHE A 62 -15.02 17.47 14.46
C PHE A 62 -13.70 18.06 14.97
N ARG A 63 -13.19 19.14 14.35
CA ARG A 63 -11.96 19.82 14.79
C ARG A 63 -12.12 20.41 16.19
N GLN A 64 -13.28 20.94 16.53
CA GLN A 64 -13.59 21.38 17.91
C GLN A 64 -13.60 20.20 18.89
N PHE A 65 -14.27 19.09 18.54
CA PHE A 65 -14.27 17.88 19.36
C PHE A 65 -12.86 17.31 19.56
N GLN A 66 -12.04 17.31 18.51
CA GLN A 66 -10.63 16.91 18.56
C GLN A 66 -9.82 17.79 19.52
N THR A 67 -10.05 19.10 19.53
CA THR A 67 -9.37 20.00 20.47
C THR A 67 -9.78 19.74 21.92
N ASN A 68 -11.06 19.40 22.15
CA ASN A 68 -11.58 19.11 23.50
C ASN A 68 -11.20 17.70 24.00
N HIS A 69 -11.07 16.72 23.10
CA HIS A 69 -10.80 15.32 23.42
C HIS A 69 -9.68 14.70 22.57
N PRO A 70 -8.47 15.27 22.55
CA PRO A 70 -7.42 14.89 21.61
C PRO A 70 -6.98 13.43 21.77
N VAL A 71 -6.81 12.97 23.01
CA VAL A 71 -6.36 11.59 23.30
C VAL A 71 -7.38 10.57 22.80
N ALA A 72 -8.67 10.81 23.04
CA ALA A 72 -9.73 9.90 22.60
C ALA A 72 -9.79 9.82 21.07
N VAL A 73 -9.73 10.96 20.37
CA VAL A 73 -9.75 10.99 18.90
C VAL A 73 -8.55 10.24 18.31
N TYR A 74 -7.34 10.47 18.83
CA TYR A 74 -6.16 9.76 18.33
C TYR A 74 -6.18 8.26 18.67
N LEU A 75 -6.65 7.88 19.86
CA LEU A 75 -6.74 6.47 20.23
C LEU A 75 -7.76 5.72 19.37
N VAL A 76 -8.94 6.31 19.16
CA VAL A 76 -9.96 5.72 18.28
C VAL A 76 -9.44 5.66 16.85
N GLY A 77 -8.85 6.73 16.33
CA GLY A 77 -8.23 6.73 15.01
C GLY A 77 -7.16 5.64 14.86
N PHE A 78 -6.27 5.50 15.84
CA PHE A 78 -5.28 4.43 15.90
C PHE A 78 -5.92 3.05 15.84
N CYS A 79 -6.92 2.77 16.68
CA CYS A 79 -7.61 1.49 16.71
C CYS A 79 -8.32 1.17 15.40
N ILE A 80 -8.98 2.15 14.77
CA ILE A 80 -9.63 1.95 13.46
C ILE A 80 -8.57 1.61 12.40
N TYR A 81 -7.45 2.34 12.36
CA TYR A 81 -6.39 2.09 11.39
C TYR A 81 -5.76 0.70 11.58
N VAL A 82 -5.47 0.32 12.83
CA VAL A 82 -5.00 -1.02 13.18
C VAL A 82 -6.00 -2.10 12.76
N ALA A 83 -7.29 -1.90 13.02
CA ALA A 83 -8.32 -2.86 12.65
C ALA A 83 -8.42 -3.07 11.13
N VAL A 84 -8.46 -1.98 10.36
CA VAL A 84 -8.53 -2.03 8.89
C VAL A 84 -7.30 -2.72 8.30
N THR A 85 -6.10 -2.33 8.75
CA THR A 85 -4.85 -2.92 8.25
C THR A 85 -4.59 -4.34 8.75
N GLY A 86 -4.99 -4.65 9.98
CA GLY A 86 -4.94 -6.00 10.56
C GLY A 86 -5.90 -6.98 9.91
N ALA A 87 -7.09 -6.51 9.55
CA ALA A 87 -8.03 -7.26 8.72
C ALA A 87 -7.58 -7.40 7.25
N SER A 88 -6.40 -6.87 6.90
CA SER A 88 -5.83 -6.93 5.55
C SER A 88 -6.75 -6.32 4.47
N LEU A 89 -7.58 -5.34 4.86
CA LEU A 89 -8.51 -4.69 3.94
C LEU A 89 -7.76 -3.72 3.02
N PRO A 90 -8.06 -3.70 1.71
CA PRO A 90 -7.55 -2.67 0.82
C PRO A 90 -8.14 -1.31 1.23
N GLY A 91 -7.31 -0.27 1.35
CA GLY A 91 -7.77 1.06 1.76
C GLY A 91 -6.82 1.85 2.67
N ALA A 92 -5.68 1.28 3.06
CA ALA A 92 -4.69 1.98 3.90
C ALA A 92 -4.24 3.32 3.29
N THR A 93 -4.07 3.39 1.97
CA THR A 93 -3.65 4.62 1.27
C THR A 93 -4.67 5.76 1.39
N PRO A 94 -5.94 5.63 0.94
CA PRO A 94 -6.92 6.71 1.10
C PRO A 94 -7.17 7.03 2.58
N MET A 95 -7.15 6.03 3.47
CA MET A 95 -7.28 6.26 4.90
C MET A 95 -6.12 7.10 5.47
N THR A 96 -4.88 6.87 5.01
CA THR A 96 -3.71 7.65 5.39
C THR A 96 -3.84 9.11 4.97
N LEU A 97 -4.35 9.37 3.76
CA LEU A 97 -4.60 10.73 3.26
C LEU A 97 -5.64 11.44 4.15
N VAL A 98 -6.75 10.76 4.48
CA VAL A 98 -7.79 11.31 5.36
C VAL A 98 -7.24 11.60 6.76
N PHE A 99 -6.48 10.67 7.33
CA PHE A 99 -5.87 10.85 8.65
C PHE A 99 -4.90 12.04 8.68
N ALA A 100 -4.12 12.22 7.62
CA ALA A 100 -3.21 13.34 7.48
C ALA A 100 -3.93 14.68 7.29
N TRP A 101 -5.02 14.71 6.53
CA TRP A 101 -5.87 15.88 6.38
C TRP A 101 -6.54 16.30 7.70
N LEU A 102 -6.98 15.32 8.51
CA LEU A 102 -7.60 15.57 9.80
C LEU A 102 -6.58 16.01 10.86
N PHE A 103 -5.45 15.30 10.97
CA PHE A 103 -4.54 15.44 12.12
C PHE A 103 -3.28 16.27 11.82
N GLY A 104 -3.05 16.62 10.55
CA GLY A 104 -1.84 17.28 10.09
C GLY A 104 -0.63 16.34 10.05
N PHE A 105 0.48 16.84 9.50
CA PHE A 105 1.64 16.02 9.14
C PHE A 105 2.23 15.22 10.31
N TRP A 106 2.74 15.87 11.36
CA TRP A 106 3.50 15.18 12.41
C TRP A 106 2.68 14.18 13.21
N ARG A 107 1.44 14.55 13.56
CA ARG A 107 0.56 13.71 14.37
C ARG A 107 0.06 12.51 13.57
N ALA A 108 -0.34 12.73 12.32
CA ALA A 108 -0.70 11.64 11.43
C ALA A 108 0.49 10.74 11.10
N LEU A 109 1.69 11.30 10.90
CA LEU A 109 2.88 10.51 10.62
C LEU A 109 3.18 9.53 11.75
N LEU A 110 3.21 10.00 12.99
CA LEU A 110 3.40 9.12 14.15
C LEU A 110 2.26 8.10 14.26
N LEU A 111 1.01 8.57 14.24
CA LEU A 111 -0.15 7.70 14.43
C LEU A 111 -0.24 6.62 13.35
N VAL A 112 -0.16 6.99 12.08
CA VAL A 112 -0.25 6.07 10.93
C VAL A 112 0.97 5.15 10.89
N SER A 113 2.18 5.64 11.16
CA SER A 113 3.39 4.81 11.09
C SER A 113 3.34 3.68 12.12
N PHE A 114 2.93 3.96 13.37
CA PHE A 114 2.77 2.92 14.38
C PHE A 114 1.52 2.06 14.17
N ALA A 115 0.38 2.66 13.77
CA ALA A 115 -0.86 1.91 13.54
C ALA A 115 -0.75 0.93 12.37
N SER A 116 -0.12 1.35 11.27
CA SER A 116 0.11 0.50 10.09
C SER A 116 1.01 -0.69 10.41
N THR A 117 2.07 -0.48 11.20
CA THR A 117 2.98 -1.56 11.63
C THR A 117 2.29 -2.52 12.61
N ALA A 118 1.47 -1.98 13.53
CA ALA A 118 0.67 -2.78 14.45
C ALA A 118 -0.36 -3.65 13.72
N GLY A 119 -1.13 -3.08 12.79
CA GLY A 119 -2.07 -3.84 11.97
C GLY A 119 -1.36 -4.83 11.04
N ALA A 120 -0.25 -4.45 10.41
CA ALA A 120 0.57 -5.38 9.62
C ALA A 120 1.03 -6.59 10.46
N SER A 121 1.35 -6.37 11.73
CA SER A 121 1.75 -7.41 12.67
C SER A 121 0.58 -8.33 13.05
N ILE A 122 -0.63 -7.80 13.21
CA ILE A 122 -1.84 -8.61 13.40
C ILE A 122 -2.11 -9.48 12.17
N ALA A 123 -2.04 -8.91 10.97
CA ALA A 123 -2.22 -9.65 9.72
C ALA A 123 -1.16 -10.76 9.57
N PHE A 124 0.09 -10.45 9.89
CA PHE A 124 1.20 -11.40 9.92
C PHE A 124 0.95 -12.56 10.89
N LEU A 125 0.54 -12.28 12.13
CA LEU A 125 0.28 -13.31 13.14
C LEU A 125 -0.94 -14.14 12.80
N THR A 126 -1.98 -13.50 12.27
CA THR A 126 -3.19 -14.19 11.78
C THR A 126 -2.84 -15.15 10.65
N SER A 127 -2.01 -14.70 9.71
CA SER A 127 -1.49 -15.55 8.63
C SER A 127 -0.67 -16.72 9.17
N ARG A 128 0.22 -16.45 10.14
CA ARG A 128 1.12 -17.45 10.73
C ARG A 128 0.41 -18.55 11.49
N TYR A 129 -0.59 -18.20 12.30
CA TYR A 129 -1.21 -19.12 13.27
C TYR A 129 -2.62 -19.57 12.90
N LEU A 130 -3.39 -18.76 12.18
CA LEU A 130 -4.81 -19.04 11.92
C LEU A 130 -5.07 -19.39 10.45
N LEU A 131 -4.44 -18.68 9.51
CA LEU A 131 -4.77 -18.75 8.07
C LEU A 131 -3.69 -19.38 7.19
N ARG A 132 -2.69 -20.06 7.78
CA ARG A 132 -1.53 -20.61 7.07
C ARG A 132 -1.91 -21.35 5.79
N SER A 133 -2.77 -22.37 5.88
CA SER A 133 -3.15 -23.19 4.72
C SER A 133 -3.87 -22.41 3.63
N ALA A 134 -4.72 -21.44 3.99
CA ALA A 134 -5.44 -20.60 3.03
C ALA A 134 -4.48 -19.66 2.28
N VAL A 135 -3.53 -19.08 3.01
CA VAL A 135 -2.50 -18.20 2.43
C VAL A 135 -1.53 -19.01 1.56
N GLU A 136 -1.12 -20.21 1.98
CA GLU A 136 -0.29 -21.13 1.17
C GLU A 136 -1.02 -21.55 -0.13
N ALA A 137 -2.30 -21.89 -0.05
CA ALA A 137 -3.09 -22.26 -1.23
C ALA A 137 -3.20 -21.11 -2.25
N ARG A 138 -3.30 -19.86 -1.77
CA ARG A 138 -3.46 -18.68 -2.63
C ARG A 138 -2.13 -18.09 -3.12
N PHE A 139 -1.11 -18.09 -2.28
CA PHE A 139 0.15 -17.36 -2.48
C PHE A 139 1.39 -18.27 -2.37
N GLY A 140 1.25 -19.59 -2.50
CA GLY A 140 2.33 -20.54 -2.27
C GLY A 140 3.59 -20.30 -3.11
N LYS A 141 3.47 -19.78 -4.34
CA LYS A 141 4.63 -19.39 -5.16
C LYS A 141 5.39 -18.21 -4.53
N GLN A 142 4.67 -17.17 -4.10
CA GLN A 142 5.23 -16.00 -3.44
C GLN A 142 5.84 -16.37 -2.09
N VAL A 143 5.18 -17.23 -1.31
CA VAL A 143 5.70 -17.72 -0.01
C VAL A 143 7.05 -18.42 -0.21
N LYS A 144 7.17 -19.34 -1.18
CA LYS A 144 8.44 -20.01 -1.47
C LYS A 144 9.54 -19.02 -1.87
N SER A 145 9.26 -18.17 -2.85
CA SER A 145 10.22 -17.17 -3.34
C SER A 145 10.65 -16.18 -2.25
N PHE A 146 9.70 -15.73 -1.41
CA PHE A 146 10.01 -14.78 -0.33
C PHE A 146 10.79 -15.47 0.78
N ASN A 147 10.51 -16.73 1.09
CA ASN A 147 11.24 -17.46 2.13
C ASN A 147 12.71 -17.67 1.72
N GLU A 148 12.98 -18.04 0.46
CA GLU A 148 14.34 -18.15 -0.08
C GLU A 148 15.11 -16.82 0.00
N LEU A 149 14.45 -15.71 -0.31
CA LEU A 149 15.07 -14.37 -0.26
C LEU A 149 15.25 -13.87 1.18
N ILE A 150 14.32 -14.17 2.09
CA ILE A 150 14.46 -13.89 3.52
C ILE A 150 15.57 -14.72 4.16
N GLU A 151 15.76 -15.98 3.76
CA GLU A 151 16.87 -16.80 4.26
C GLU A 151 18.24 -16.24 3.82
N ARG A 152 18.32 -15.59 2.65
CA ARG A 152 19.55 -15.00 2.12
C ARG A 152 19.83 -13.59 2.64
N GLU A 153 18.82 -12.72 2.65
CA GLU A 153 18.96 -11.28 2.90
C GLU A 153 18.29 -10.81 4.20
N GLY A 154 17.53 -11.69 4.87
CA GLY A 154 16.87 -11.40 6.14
C GLY A 154 15.97 -10.18 6.10
N GLY A 155 16.09 -9.32 7.12
CA GLY A 155 15.34 -8.09 7.22
C GLY A 155 15.58 -7.10 6.07
N PHE A 156 16.70 -7.18 5.36
CA PHE A 156 17.01 -6.26 4.26
C PHE A 156 16.07 -6.45 3.06
N TYR A 157 15.70 -7.69 2.76
CA TYR A 157 14.72 -7.98 1.71
C TYR A 157 13.36 -7.37 2.06
N LEU A 158 12.88 -7.56 3.30
CA LEU A 158 11.64 -6.94 3.76
C LEU A 158 11.73 -5.41 3.73
N PHE A 159 12.84 -4.83 4.17
CA PHE A 159 13.06 -3.38 4.12
C PHE A 159 12.89 -2.83 2.69
N THR A 160 13.51 -3.50 1.73
CA THR A 160 13.44 -3.15 0.31
C THR A 160 12.02 -3.27 -0.23
N LEU A 161 11.30 -4.35 0.12
CA LEU A 161 9.89 -4.52 -0.23
C LEU A 161 8.97 -3.45 0.37
N ARG A 162 9.32 -2.88 1.54
CA ARG A 162 8.53 -1.82 2.18
C ARG A 162 8.79 -0.45 1.57
N LEU A 163 10.00 -0.23 1.07
CA LEU A 163 10.33 0.99 0.35
C LEU A 163 9.71 1.01 -1.05
N ILE A 164 9.82 -0.09 -1.79
CA ILE A 164 9.34 -0.18 -3.17
C ILE A 164 7.85 -0.56 -3.17
N PRO A 165 6.94 0.29 -3.67
CA PRO A 165 5.50 0.01 -3.66
C PRO A 165 5.08 -0.96 -4.79
N LEU A 166 5.84 -2.03 -5.01
CA LEU A 166 5.59 -3.01 -6.07
C LEU A 166 4.57 -4.07 -5.64
N VAL A 167 4.63 -4.48 -4.37
CA VAL A 167 3.77 -5.53 -3.82
C VAL A 167 2.70 -4.88 -2.94
N PRO A 168 1.42 -5.23 -3.10
CA PRO A 168 0.36 -4.67 -2.27
C PRO A 168 0.60 -4.91 -0.78
N PHE A 169 0.34 -3.89 0.05
CA PHE A 169 0.59 -3.91 1.49
C PHE A 169 0.03 -5.15 2.19
N PHE A 170 -1.23 -5.51 1.89
CA PHE A 170 -1.89 -6.68 2.50
C PHE A 170 -1.23 -8.01 2.09
N VAL A 171 -0.72 -8.11 0.85
CA VAL A 171 -0.04 -9.32 0.36
C VAL A 171 1.27 -9.53 1.11
N ILE A 172 2.09 -8.48 1.26
CA ILE A 172 3.35 -8.56 2.01
C ILE A 172 3.05 -9.04 3.44
N ASN A 173 2.08 -8.44 4.13
CA ASN A 173 1.80 -8.78 5.53
C ASN A 173 1.39 -10.25 5.71
N LEU A 174 0.55 -10.77 4.82
CA LEU A 174 0.11 -12.17 4.87
C LEU A 174 1.24 -13.14 4.50
N VAL A 175 1.94 -12.89 3.39
CA VAL A 175 3.00 -13.78 2.90
C VAL A 175 4.16 -13.85 3.90
N MET A 176 4.56 -12.71 4.47
CA MET A 176 5.63 -12.65 5.48
C MET A 176 5.29 -13.46 6.75
N GLY A 177 4.00 -13.62 7.09
CA GLY A 177 3.58 -14.46 8.21
C GLY A 177 3.97 -15.93 8.06
N LEU A 178 4.17 -16.41 6.83
CA LEU A 178 4.53 -17.81 6.54
C LEU A 178 6.04 -18.01 6.37
N THR A 179 6.83 -16.95 6.26
CA THR A 179 8.29 -17.04 6.15
C THR A 179 8.95 -17.24 7.51
N SER A 180 10.27 -17.50 7.50
CA SER A 180 11.09 -17.71 8.70
C SER A 180 11.36 -16.44 9.53
N ILE A 181 11.00 -15.23 9.05
CA ILE A 181 11.29 -14.00 9.78
C ILE A 181 10.57 -13.96 11.15
N PRO A 182 11.25 -13.60 12.26
CA PRO A 182 10.57 -13.41 13.54
C PRO A 182 9.76 -12.10 13.55
N LEU A 183 8.68 -12.07 14.35
CA LEU A 183 7.77 -10.92 14.45
C LEU A 183 8.50 -9.61 14.78
N TRP A 184 9.48 -9.65 15.68
CA TRP A 184 10.20 -8.45 16.11
C TRP A 184 10.99 -7.82 14.95
N GLN A 185 11.68 -8.64 14.14
CA GLN A 185 12.39 -8.15 12.95
C GLN A 185 11.39 -7.58 11.96
N PHE A 186 10.29 -8.30 11.71
CA PHE A 186 9.22 -7.80 10.85
C PHE A 186 8.70 -6.42 11.32
N TRP A 187 8.48 -6.24 12.62
CA TRP A 187 8.03 -4.97 13.20
C TRP A 187 9.03 -3.85 12.96
N VAL A 188 10.28 -4.01 13.43
CA VAL A 188 11.31 -2.96 13.37
C VAL A 188 11.62 -2.59 11.92
N VAL A 189 11.81 -3.59 11.07
CA VAL A 189 12.09 -3.38 9.65
C VAL A 189 10.92 -2.70 8.96
N SER A 190 9.68 -3.12 9.23
CA SER A 190 8.50 -2.47 8.62
C SER A 190 8.35 -1.04 9.11
N GLN A 191 8.58 -0.77 10.40
CA GLN A 191 8.49 0.57 10.98
C GLN A 191 9.43 1.55 10.26
N ILE A 192 10.68 1.14 10.02
CA ILE A 192 11.68 1.99 9.37
C ILE A 192 11.46 2.02 7.85
N GLY A 193 11.26 0.87 7.22
CA GLY A 193 11.13 0.74 5.77
C GLY A 193 9.88 1.42 5.20
N MET A 194 8.78 1.47 5.95
CA MET A 194 7.55 2.15 5.51
C MET A 194 7.57 3.65 5.80
N LEU A 195 8.43 4.14 6.70
CA LEU A 195 8.39 5.52 7.18
C LEU A 195 8.56 6.57 6.05
N PRO A 196 9.51 6.43 5.11
CA PRO A 196 9.67 7.41 4.03
C PRO A 196 8.43 7.50 3.14
N GLY A 197 7.87 6.35 2.74
CA GLY A 197 6.64 6.31 1.95
C GLY A 197 5.45 6.88 2.73
N THR A 198 5.33 6.52 4.01
CA THR A 198 4.29 7.05 4.90
C THR A 198 4.37 8.57 5.00
N ALA A 199 5.58 9.13 5.14
CA ALA A 199 5.78 10.57 5.17
C ALA A 199 5.32 11.26 3.88
N VAL A 200 5.59 10.68 2.71
CA VAL A 200 5.11 11.25 1.42
C VAL A 200 3.58 11.27 1.35
N TYR A 201 2.92 10.16 1.69
CA TYR A 201 1.45 10.10 1.69
C TYR A 201 0.83 11.03 2.75
N VAL A 202 1.41 11.07 3.95
CA VAL A 202 0.94 11.95 5.02
C VAL A 202 1.16 13.42 4.65
N TYR A 203 2.29 13.76 4.04
CA TYR A 203 2.52 15.11 3.53
C TYR A 203 1.46 15.51 2.50
N ALA A 204 1.11 14.60 1.60
CA ALA A 204 0.08 14.85 0.60
C ALA A 204 -1.30 15.11 1.23
N GLY A 205 -1.74 14.25 2.15
CA GLY A 205 -3.02 14.44 2.82
C GLY A 205 -3.05 15.71 3.68
N ALA A 206 -1.97 16.02 4.39
CA ALA A 206 -1.85 17.24 5.19
C ALA A 206 -1.75 18.53 4.35
N SER A 207 -1.45 18.42 3.06
CA SER A 207 -1.41 19.55 2.12
C SER A 207 -2.76 19.85 1.48
N VAL A 208 -3.76 18.99 1.68
CA VAL A 208 -5.13 19.23 1.20
C VAL A 208 -5.77 20.34 2.03
N PRO A 209 -6.35 21.38 1.41
CA PRO A 209 -7.05 22.44 2.14
C PRO A 209 -8.24 21.90 2.96
N ASP A 210 -8.66 22.66 3.97
CA ASP A 210 -9.92 22.40 4.66
C ASP A 210 -11.13 22.64 3.73
N LEU A 211 -12.27 22.03 4.06
CA LEU A 211 -13.47 22.13 3.24
C LEU A 211 -14.03 23.55 3.24
N GLY A 212 -13.77 24.34 4.29
CA GLY A 212 -14.11 25.76 4.34
C GLY A 212 -13.41 26.57 3.24
N THR A 213 -12.08 26.42 3.11
CA THR A 213 -11.34 27.10 2.03
C THR A 213 -11.78 26.63 0.64
N LEU A 214 -12.12 25.34 0.49
CA LEU A 214 -12.65 24.80 -0.77
C LEU A 214 -14.06 25.32 -1.09
N ALA A 215 -14.91 25.54 -0.09
CA ALA A 215 -16.22 26.14 -0.26
C ALA A 215 -16.12 27.61 -0.70
N GLU A 216 -15.18 28.37 -0.12
CA GLU A 216 -15.01 29.79 -0.43
C GLU A 216 -14.33 30.03 -1.79
N ARG A 217 -13.28 29.26 -2.11
CA ARG A 217 -12.43 29.50 -3.30
C ARG A 217 -12.75 28.56 -4.46
N GLY A 218 -13.56 27.54 -4.25
CA GLY A 218 -13.83 26.50 -5.25
C GLY A 218 -12.57 25.71 -5.62
N VAL A 219 -12.60 25.09 -6.81
CA VAL A 219 -11.53 24.21 -7.32
C VAL A 219 -10.18 24.92 -7.45
N SER A 220 -10.16 26.25 -7.63
CA SER A 220 -8.92 27.02 -7.69
C SER A 220 -8.18 27.06 -6.35
N GLY A 221 -8.89 26.87 -5.22
CA GLY A 221 -8.30 26.74 -3.89
C GLY A 221 -7.49 25.46 -3.67
N ILE A 222 -7.64 24.46 -4.55
CA ILE A 222 -6.90 23.19 -4.48
C ILE A 222 -5.44 23.38 -4.89
N ILE A 223 -5.15 24.30 -5.81
CA ILE A 223 -3.79 24.48 -6.37
C ILE A 223 -2.94 25.31 -5.41
N THR A 224 -2.48 24.68 -4.34
CA THR A 224 -1.50 25.25 -3.40
C THR A 224 -0.09 24.78 -3.74
N PRO A 225 0.95 25.61 -3.50
CA PRO A 225 2.35 25.18 -3.69
C PRO A 225 2.68 23.89 -2.92
N GLN A 226 2.12 23.72 -1.73
CA GLN A 226 2.27 22.51 -0.90
C GLN A 226 1.67 21.28 -1.58
N LEU A 227 0.47 21.40 -2.15
CA LEU A 227 -0.18 20.29 -2.86
C LEU A 227 0.56 19.95 -4.17
N LEU A 228 1.12 20.94 -4.87
CA LEU A 228 1.97 20.70 -6.03
C LEU A 228 3.22 19.90 -5.65
N VAL A 229 3.90 20.27 -4.56
CA VAL A 229 5.04 19.50 -4.02
C VAL A 229 4.58 18.09 -3.64
N ALA A 230 3.42 17.95 -3.01
CA ALA A 230 2.87 16.64 -2.67
C ALA A 230 2.63 15.76 -3.90
N PHE A 231 2.07 16.29 -4.99
CA PHE A 231 1.89 15.53 -6.22
C PHE A 231 3.22 15.14 -6.87
N ILE A 232 4.21 16.05 -6.86
CA ILE A 232 5.56 15.75 -7.33
C ILE A 232 6.17 14.62 -6.49
N LEU A 233 6.08 14.69 -5.16
CA LEU A 233 6.59 13.64 -4.28
C LEU A 233 5.85 12.33 -4.51
N LEU A 234 4.53 12.31 -4.59
CA LEU A 234 3.75 11.10 -4.85
C LEU A 234 4.10 10.44 -6.20
N GLY A 235 4.33 11.24 -7.25
CA GLY A 235 4.67 10.74 -8.58
C GLY A 235 6.13 10.31 -8.71
N LEU A 236 7.06 11.07 -8.15
CA LEU A 236 8.50 10.83 -8.29
C LEU A 236 9.05 9.86 -7.24
N PHE A 237 8.45 9.78 -6.05
CA PHE A 237 8.96 8.92 -4.98
C PHE A 237 9.07 7.44 -5.40
N PRO A 238 8.04 6.80 -6.00
CA PRO A 238 8.16 5.42 -6.47
C PRO A 238 9.29 5.24 -7.51
N LEU A 239 9.50 6.24 -8.37
CA LEU A 239 10.55 6.22 -9.40
C LEU A 239 11.93 6.34 -8.77
N LEU A 240 12.10 7.27 -7.83
CA LEU A 240 13.34 7.48 -7.09
C LEU A 240 13.73 6.20 -6.33
N ILE A 241 12.79 5.62 -5.59
CA ILE A 241 13.03 4.38 -4.85
C ILE A 241 13.38 3.22 -5.79
N LYS A 242 12.69 3.10 -6.94
CA LYS A 242 13.02 2.10 -7.96
C LYS A 242 14.43 2.30 -8.53
N GLN A 243 14.84 3.53 -8.80
CA GLN A 243 16.18 3.82 -9.30
C GLN A 243 17.26 3.52 -8.24
N LEU A 244 17.03 3.90 -6.99
CA LEU A 244 17.94 3.59 -5.88
C LEU A 244 18.10 2.08 -5.69
N SER A 245 17.01 1.31 -5.76
CA SER A 245 17.06 -0.15 -5.68
C SER A 245 17.84 -0.80 -6.81
N ASN A 246 17.85 -0.21 -8.01
CA ASN A 246 18.59 -0.73 -9.15
C ASN A 246 20.08 -0.32 -9.16
N SER A 247 20.49 0.58 -8.25
CA SER A 247 21.86 1.07 -8.19
C SER A 247 22.81 0.01 -7.62
N ALA A 248 24.06 0.01 -8.08
CA ALA A 248 25.11 -0.92 -7.64
C ALA A 248 25.38 -0.87 -6.13
N LEU A 249 25.01 0.22 -5.44
CA LEU A 249 25.14 0.35 -4.00
C LEU A 249 24.14 -0.51 -3.24
N PHE A 250 22.88 -0.60 -3.71
CA PHE A 250 21.87 -1.47 -3.13
C PHE A 250 22.23 -2.95 -3.35
N GLN A 251 22.77 -3.28 -4.53
CA GLN A 251 23.23 -4.63 -4.86
C GLN A 251 24.44 -5.08 -4.02
N ARG A 252 25.33 -4.15 -3.64
CA ARG A 252 26.46 -4.45 -2.75
C ARG A 252 26.02 -4.64 -1.30
N ALA A 253 25.01 -3.90 -0.83
CA ALA A 253 24.45 -4.05 0.51
C ALA A 253 23.65 -5.36 0.68
N SER A 254 23.16 -5.96 -0.40
CA SER A 254 22.43 -7.24 -0.38
C SER A 254 23.31 -8.50 -0.47
N LEU A 255 24.61 -8.37 -0.77
CA LEU A 255 25.51 -9.53 -0.85
C LEU A 255 26.15 -9.81 0.52
N PRO A 256 26.06 -11.04 1.05
CA PRO A 256 26.87 -11.45 2.20
C PRO A 256 28.35 -11.26 1.85
N ASN A 257 29.13 -10.77 2.80
CA ASN A 257 30.57 -10.52 2.64
C ASN A 257 31.31 -11.85 2.39
N SER A 258 31.44 -12.27 1.14
CA SER A 258 32.18 -13.48 0.72
C SER A 258 33.68 -13.38 0.99
N ASP A 259 34.17 -12.18 1.31
CA ASP A 259 35.59 -11.91 1.52
C ASP A 259 36.07 -12.31 2.92
N ALA A 260 35.16 -12.65 3.84
CA ALA A 260 35.50 -13.12 5.18
C ALA A 260 35.77 -14.63 5.25
N GLU A 261 35.38 -15.42 4.24
CA GLU A 261 35.54 -16.88 4.25
C GLU A 261 36.85 -17.34 3.57
N ASN A 262 37.48 -16.46 2.77
CA ASN A 262 38.76 -16.74 2.10
C ASN A 262 40.00 -16.28 2.87
N SER A 263 39.86 -15.62 4.03
CA SER A 263 40.99 -15.16 4.84
C SER A 263 41.34 -16.06 6.03
N GLU A 264 40.50 -17.06 6.35
CA GLU A 264 40.80 -18.08 7.36
C GLU A 264 41.43 -19.36 6.76
N SER A 265 41.61 -19.42 5.44
CA SER A 265 42.17 -20.59 4.73
C SER A 265 43.59 -20.40 4.19
N THR A 266 44.34 -19.39 4.64
CA THR A 266 45.74 -19.14 4.23
C THR A 266 46.67 -19.06 5.42
#